data_AF-A0A919ZR25-F1
#
_entry.id   AF-A0A919ZR25-F1
#
_cell.length_a   1.000
_cell.length_b   1.000
_cell.length_c   1.000
_cell.angle_alpha   90.00
_cell.angle_beta   90.00
_cell.angle_gamma   90.00
#
_symmetry.space_group_name_H-M   'P 1'
#
loop_
_entity.id
_entity.type
_entity.pdbx_description
1 polymer ?
#
loop_
_entity_poly.entity_id
_entity_poly.type
_entity_poly.pdbx_seq_one_letter_code
_entity_poly.pdbx_strand_id
1 'polypeptide(L)'
;MSEYGMQSFPSPALLIIFVLQRADIDSDIIKSHQKASLGNGNIMKYILMYYNEPKDFSSFVMLSQIMAGEAIKVAVESHRMAMPY
;
A
#
# COMPACT_ATOMS: atom_id res chain seq x y z
N MET A 1 13.93 -6.75 16.11
CA MET A 1 12.58 -6.87 15.51
C MET A 1 12.58 -8.05 14.55
N SER A 2 11.69 -9.04 14.72
CA SER A 2 11.65 -10.23 13.85
C SER A 2 10.78 -10.04 12.61
N GLU A 3 9.66 -9.33 12.71
CA GLU A 3 8.71 -9.11 11.60
C GLU A 3 8.05 -7.72 11.69
N TYR A 4 7.94 -7.05 10.54
CA TYR A 4 7.19 -5.81 10.34
C TYR A 4 6.92 -5.66 8.84
N GLY A 5 5.85 -4.94 8.48
CA GLY A 5 5.42 -4.83 7.09
C GLY A 5 4.45 -3.69 6.86
N MET A 6 4.35 -3.24 5.61
CA MET A 6 3.31 -2.35 5.14
C MET A 6 2.74 -2.86 3.81
N GLN A 7 1.42 -2.86 3.67
CA GLN A 7 0.75 -3.35 2.47
C GLN A 7 0.76 -2.29 1.35
N SER A 8 0.86 -2.76 0.10
CA SER A 8 0.70 -1.95 -1.11
C SER A 8 0.01 -2.74 -2.22
N PHE A 9 -0.43 -2.05 -3.27
CA PHE A 9 -0.91 -2.68 -4.49
C PHE A 9 0.26 -3.15 -5.38
N PRO A 10 0.09 -4.23 -6.15
CA PRO A 10 1.10 -4.67 -7.10
C PRO A 10 1.23 -3.68 -8.27
N SER A 11 2.19 -3.94 -9.16
CA SER A 11 2.43 -3.06 -10.31
C SER A 11 1.17 -2.85 -11.16
N PRO A 12 1.00 -1.66 -11.76
CA PRO A 12 -0.13 -1.40 -12.66
C PRO A 12 -0.25 -2.42 -13.79
N ALA A 13 0.88 -2.91 -14.32
CA ALA A 13 0.92 -3.96 -15.33
C ALA A 13 0.27 -5.27 -14.86
N LEU A 14 0.51 -5.67 -13.60
CA LEU A 14 -0.12 -6.85 -13.03
C LEU A 14 -1.62 -6.64 -12.81
N LEU A 15 -2.02 -5.44 -12.35
CA LEU A 15 -3.43 -5.12 -12.15
C LEU A 15 -4.26 -5.21 -13.44
N ILE A 16 -3.70 -4.82 -14.58
CA ILE A 16 -4.38 -4.93 -15.89
C ILE A 16 -4.74 -6.38 -16.23
N ILE A 17 -3.92 -7.35 -15.82
CA ILE A 17 -4.18 -8.78 -16.08
C ILE A 17 -5.38 -9.28 -15.28
N PHE A 18 -5.58 -8.76 -14.06
CA PHE A 18 -6.64 -9.21 -13.16
C PHE A 18 -7.92 -8.37 -13.22
N VAL A 19 -7.84 -7.12 -13.70
CA VAL A 19 -8.96 -6.19 -13.73
C VAL A 19 -9.33 -5.86 -15.18
N LEU A 20 -10.51 -6.32 -15.60
CA LEU A 20 -11.14 -5.91 -16.85
C LEU A 20 -11.53 -4.42 -16.80
N GLN A 21 -10.66 -3.55 -17.33
CA GLN A 21 -10.81 -2.13 -17.70
C GLN A 21 -11.40 -1.10 -16.72
N ARG A 22 -12.08 -1.47 -15.63
CA ARG A 22 -12.63 -0.53 -14.64
C ARG A 22 -12.47 -1.07 -13.21
N ALA A 23 -11.28 -0.86 -12.62
CA ALA A 23 -11.07 -1.06 -11.19
C ALA A 23 -11.27 0.25 -10.43
N ASP A 24 -11.86 0.08 -9.26
CA ASP A 24 -11.83 1.03 -8.16
C ASP A 24 -11.40 0.25 -6.90
N ILE A 25 -10.89 0.94 -5.87
CA ILE A 25 -10.53 0.36 -4.57
C ILE A 25 -11.71 -0.41 -3.94
N ASP A 26 -12.93 0.02 -4.25
CA ASP A 26 -14.16 -0.55 -3.74
C ASP A 26 -14.81 -1.62 -4.62
N SER A 27 -14.24 -1.90 -5.79
CA SER A 27 -14.77 -2.91 -6.70
C SER A 27 -14.69 -4.33 -6.11
N ASP A 28 -15.70 -5.16 -6.40
CA ASP A 28 -15.77 -6.55 -5.89
C ASP A 28 -14.52 -7.36 -6.26
N ILE A 29 -13.98 -7.13 -7.46
CA ILE A 29 -12.78 -7.84 -7.92
C ILE A 29 -11.56 -7.47 -7.08
N ILE A 30 -11.36 -6.19 -6.75
CA ILE A 30 -10.26 -5.75 -5.89
C ILE A 30 -10.47 -6.23 -4.45
N LYS A 31 -11.68 -6.12 -3.92
CA LYS A 31 -12.02 -6.62 -2.57
C LYS A 31 -11.81 -8.12 -2.44
N SER A 32 -12.14 -8.91 -3.47
CA SER A 32 -11.93 -10.36 -3.46
C SER A 32 -10.45 -10.77 -3.36
N HIS A 33 -9.53 -9.94 -3.86
CA HIS A 33 -8.08 -10.14 -3.78
C HIS A 33 -7.45 -9.55 -2.51
N GLN A 34 -8.20 -8.77 -1.73
CA GLN A 34 -7.78 -8.26 -0.42
C GLN A 34 -8.21 -9.23 0.69
N LYS A 35 -7.24 -9.74 1.46
CA LYS A 35 -7.50 -10.71 2.55
C LYS A 35 -7.23 -10.16 3.94
N ALA A 36 -6.61 -8.99 4.07
CA ALA A 36 -6.38 -8.36 5.37
C ALA A 36 -7.67 -7.69 5.88
N SER A 37 -7.90 -7.79 7.20
CA SER A 37 -9.10 -7.26 7.87
C SER A 37 -9.27 -5.75 7.75
N LEU A 38 -8.16 -4.98 7.82
CA LEU A 38 -8.16 -3.54 7.57
C LEU A 38 -7.89 -3.18 6.10
N GLY A 39 -7.18 -4.07 5.39
CA GLY A 39 -6.92 -4.04 3.96
C GLY A 39 -6.67 -2.66 3.35
N ASN A 40 -7.44 -2.35 2.31
CA ASN A 40 -7.33 -1.12 1.52
C ASN A 40 -7.56 0.15 2.34
N GLY A 41 -8.42 0.10 3.36
CA GLY A 41 -8.68 1.23 4.24
C GLY A 41 -7.44 1.63 5.05
N ASN A 42 -6.63 0.65 5.48
CA ASN A 42 -5.38 0.94 6.18
C ASN A 42 -4.38 1.66 5.28
N ILE A 43 -4.26 1.23 4.02
CA ILE A 43 -3.38 1.87 3.04
C ILE A 43 -3.82 3.31 2.82
N MET A 44 -5.12 3.54 2.57
CA MET A 44 -5.67 4.89 2.36
C MET A 44 -5.43 5.80 3.57
N LYS A 45 -5.64 5.28 4.79
CA LYS A 45 -5.36 6.01 6.04
C LYS A 45 -3.93 6.55 6.05
N TYR A 46 -2.92 5.70 5.78
CA TYR A 46 -1.53 6.15 5.79
C TYR A 46 -1.17 7.06 4.62
N ILE A 47 -1.77 6.86 3.45
CA ILE A 47 -1.62 7.81 2.33
C ILE A 47 -2.11 9.19 2.77
N LEU A 48 -3.31 9.31 3.35
CA LEU A 48 -3.88 10.58 3.79
C LEU A 48 -3.12 11.24 4.96
N MET A 49 -2.33 10.46 5.72
CA MET A 49 -1.47 11.02 6.78
C MET A 49 -0.22 11.70 6.24
N TYR A 50 0.33 11.24 5.10
CA TYR A 50 1.66 11.64 4.62
C TYR A 50 1.67 12.24 3.20
N TYR A 51 0.58 12.09 2.46
CA TYR A 51 0.43 12.55 1.08
C TYR A 51 -0.96 13.15 0.87
N ASN A 52 -1.13 13.83 -0.27
CA ASN A 52 -2.44 14.30 -0.69
C ASN A 52 -3.36 13.13 -1.08
N GLU A 53 -4.66 13.35 -0.96
CA GLU A 53 -5.68 12.41 -1.42
C GLU A 53 -5.45 12.05 -2.90
N PRO A 54 -5.41 10.75 -3.25
CA PRO A 54 -5.23 10.33 -4.64
C PRO A 54 -6.43 10.74 -5.49
N LYS A 55 -6.15 11.39 -6.62
CA LYS A 55 -7.17 11.85 -7.58
C LYS A 55 -7.95 10.74 -8.29
N ASP A 56 -7.35 9.55 -8.40
CA ASP A 56 -7.89 8.40 -9.10
C ASP A 56 -7.26 7.09 -8.58
N PHE A 57 -7.82 5.95 -9.00
CA PHE A 57 -7.33 4.63 -8.60
C PHE A 57 -5.86 4.39 -9.00
N SER A 58 -5.42 4.90 -10.16
CA SER A 58 -4.02 4.76 -10.61
C SER A 58 -3.05 5.49 -9.67
N SER A 59 -3.43 6.70 -9.26
CA SER A 59 -2.69 7.51 -8.29
C SER A 59 -2.66 6.83 -6.92
N PHE A 60 -3.77 6.23 -6.50
CA PHE A 60 -3.83 5.45 -5.27
C PHE A 60 -2.88 4.23 -5.33
N VAL A 61 -2.87 3.47 -6.42
CA VAL A 61 -1.96 2.33 -6.61
C VAL A 61 -0.51 2.77 -6.49
N MET A 62 -0.12 3.85 -7.18
CA MET A 62 1.23 4.39 -7.13
C MET A 62 1.60 4.87 -5.71
N LEU A 63 0.74 5.65 -5.07
CA LEU A 63 0.98 6.14 -3.70
C LEU A 63 1.05 5.00 -2.69
N SER A 64 0.29 3.91 -2.87
CA SER A 64 0.37 2.75 -1.98
C SER A 64 1.76 2.12 -1.98
N GLN A 65 2.43 2.08 -3.14
CA GLN A 65 3.78 1.54 -3.29
C GLN A 65 4.82 2.45 -2.67
N ILE A 66 4.71 3.76 -2.93
CA ILE A 66 5.63 4.76 -2.36
C ILE A 66 5.51 4.76 -0.84
N MET A 67 4.30 4.85 -0.30
CA MET A 67 4.06 4.87 1.14
C MET A 67 4.59 3.60 1.81
N ALA A 68 4.35 2.41 1.23
CA ALA A 68 4.90 1.17 1.78
C ALA A 68 6.44 1.15 1.74
N GLY A 69 7.05 1.65 0.67
CA GLY A 69 8.51 1.79 0.56
C GLY A 69 9.11 2.71 1.63
N GLU A 70 8.52 3.88 1.83
CA GLU A 70 8.95 4.82 2.88
C GLU A 70 8.73 4.25 4.29
N ALA A 71 7.61 3.56 4.53
CA ALA A 71 7.34 2.92 5.82
C ALA A 71 8.40 1.86 6.17
N ILE A 72 8.75 0.98 5.22
CA ILE A 72 9.80 -0.03 5.42
C ILE A 72 11.17 0.62 5.58
N LYS A 73 11.49 1.63 4.78
CA LYS A 73 12.76 2.36 4.89
C LYS A 73 12.93 2.96 6.28
N VAL A 74 11.94 3.70 6.78
CA VAL A 74 11.98 4.32 8.11
C VAL A 74 12.11 3.26 9.21
N ALA A 75 11.38 2.14 9.10
CA ALA A 75 11.49 1.04 10.06
C ALA A 75 12.90 0.42 10.08
N VAL A 76 13.47 0.10 8.92
CA VAL A 76 14.83 -0.45 8.78
C VAL A 76 15.87 0.53 9.32
N GLU A 77 15.80 1.80 8.93
CA GLU A 77 16.73 2.84 9.39
C GLU A 77 16.67 2.99 10.91
N SER A 78 15.47 3.02 11.48
CA SER A 78 15.26 3.12 12.94
C SER A 78 15.88 1.93 13.68
N HIS A 79 15.66 0.71 13.21
CA HIS A 79 16.29 -0.48 13.81
C HIS A 79 17.81 -0.44 13.73
N ARG A 80 18.38 0.00 12.60
CA ARG A 80 19.84 0.10 12.43
C ARG A 80 20.45 1.18 13.32
N MET A 81 19.77 2.31 13.48
CA MET A 81 20.22 3.41 14.35
C MET A 81 20.16 3.05 15.84
N ALA A 82 19.27 2.14 16.24
CA ALA A 82 19.07 1.76 17.63
C ALA A 82 20.06 0.69 18.15
N MET A 83 20.97 0.18 17.30
CA MET A 83 22.00 -0.77 17.72
C MET A 83 22.75 -0.26 18.98
N PRO A 84 22.98 -1.09 20.03
CA PRO A 84 22.93 -2.55 20.06
C PRO A 84 21.56 -3.18 20.39
N TYR A 85 20.51 -2.37 20.52
CA TYR A 85 19.18 -2.83 20.93
C TYR A 85 18.35 -3.37 19.75
#